data_AF-A0A6N7PZJ4-F1
#
_entry.id   AF-A0A6N7PZJ4-F1
#
_cell.length_a   1.000
_cell.length_b   1.000
_cell.length_c   1.000
_cell.angle_alpha   90.00
_cell.angle_beta   90.00
_cell.angle_gamma   90.00
#
_symmetry.space_group_name_H-M   'P 1'
#
loop_
_entity.id
_entity.type
_entity.pdbx_description
1 polymer ?
#
loop_
_entity_poly.entity_id
_entity_poly.type
_entity_poly.pdbx_seq_one_letter_code
_entity_poly.pdbx_strand_id
1 'polypeptide(L)'
;MKPRLFLLALPLALGISTEEARASNYPPSYPTCGIVDSVDAGPFEILRNNVDLYDAHATLTIAYRGYLRDMYPDDEINIYVKLNGNDAFLPASAGTNDDAYVMLDSGPRACVWCSSGGGNPYPQCEGLTFPQYSSGRWVCGDMTPTEAHVFYWAFNSSGAQNAWDIELAAESHGDWDSNWGWNHYGRLEPRLACY
;
A
#
# COMPACT_ATOMS: atom_id res chain seq x y z
N MET A 1 -7.71 -31.84 73.54
CA MET A 1 -6.85 -31.65 72.34
C MET A 1 -7.75 -31.64 71.10
N LYS A 2 -7.48 -30.73 70.17
CA LYS A 2 -8.39 -30.18 69.13
C LYS A 2 -8.76 -31.16 67.99
N PRO A 3 -9.96 -31.06 67.40
CA PRO A 3 -10.29 -31.69 66.13
C PRO A 3 -9.63 -30.92 64.98
N ARG A 4 -9.03 -31.61 64.00
CA ARG A 4 -8.52 -30.99 62.77
C ARG A 4 -9.58 -31.07 61.68
N LEU A 5 -10.10 -29.91 61.29
CA LEU A 5 -10.93 -29.75 60.09
C LEU A 5 -10.12 -30.08 58.84
N PHE A 6 -10.66 -30.97 58.01
CA PHE A 6 -10.25 -31.13 56.62
C PHE A 6 -10.87 -30.00 55.79
N LEU A 7 -10.04 -29.10 55.26
CA LEU A 7 -10.44 -28.15 54.23
C LEU A 7 -10.28 -28.83 52.86
N LEU A 8 -11.41 -29.21 52.25
CA LEU A 8 -11.49 -29.58 50.84
C LEU A 8 -11.35 -28.31 49.99
N ALA A 9 -10.20 -28.14 49.36
CA ALA A 9 -10.02 -27.14 48.31
C ALA A 9 -10.63 -27.68 47.01
N LEU A 10 -11.78 -27.14 46.61
CA LEU A 10 -12.38 -27.36 45.29
C LEU A 10 -11.58 -26.52 44.27
N PRO A 11 -10.93 -27.10 43.25
CA PRO A 11 -10.42 -26.30 42.15
C PRO A 11 -11.61 -25.89 41.28
N LEU A 12 -11.96 -24.60 41.34
CA LEU A 12 -12.92 -23.98 40.44
C LEU A 12 -12.25 -23.95 39.05
N ALA A 13 -12.53 -24.96 38.23
CA ALA A 13 -12.13 -24.97 36.84
C ALA A 13 -12.86 -23.82 36.13
N LEU A 14 -12.16 -22.71 35.91
CA LEU A 14 -12.57 -21.67 34.99
C LEU A 14 -12.74 -22.32 33.61
N GLY A 15 -13.99 -22.61 33.24
CA GLY A 15 -14.36 -22.91 31.88
C GLY A 15 -14.09 -21.66 31.05
N ILE A 16 -12.87 -21.55 30.54
CA ILE A 16 -12.52 -20.61 29.49
C ILE A 16 -13.34 -21.07 28.30
N SER A 17 -14.45 -20.38 28.04
CA SER A 17 -15.13 -20.44 26.75
C SER A 17 -14.08 -20.11 25.70
N THR A 18 -13.56 -21.13 25.04
CA THR A 18 -12.75 -20.97 23.84
C THR A 18 -13.70 -20.39 22.81
N GLU A 19 -13.78 -19.06 22.72
CA GLU A 19 -14.24 -18.46 21.48
C GLU A 19 -13.33 -19.05 20.41
N GLU A 20 -13.93 -19.82 19.49
CA GLU A 20 -13.23 -20.25 18.30
C GLU A 20 -12.68 -18.98 17.66
N ALA A 21 -11.35 -18.86 17.60
CA ALA A 21 -10.70 -17.75 16.95
C ALA A 21 -11.21 -17.72 15.51
N ARG A 22 -12.16 -16.81 15.24
CA ARG A 22 -12.65 -16.58 13.90
C ARG A 22 -11.58 -15.78 13.21
N ALA A 23 -10.77 -16.46 12.39
CA ALA A 23 -9.88 -15.78 11.47
C ALA A 23 -10.74 -14.83 10.63
N SER A 24 -10.54 -13.52 10.80
CA SER A 24 -11.25 -12.55 9.96
C SER A 24 -10.72 -12.68 8.54
N ASN A 25 -11.61 -12.90 7.58
CA ASN A 25 -11.24 -13.10 6.18
C ASN A 25 -11.24 -11.76 5.44
N TYR A 26 -10.35 -10.85 5.82
CA TYR A 26 -10.13 -9.60 5.09
C TYR A 26 -9.18 -9.83 3.91
N PRO A 27 -9.36 -9.11 2.78
CA PRO A 27 -8.41 -9.18 1.69
C PRO A 27 -7.04 -8.66 2.14
N PRO A 28 -5.93 -9.17 1.58
CA PRO A 28 -4.60 -8.61 1.81
C PRO A 28 -4.48 -7.12 1.48
N SER A 29 -5.33 -6.63 0.55
CA SER A 29 -5.41 -5.21 0.20
C SER A 29 -6.22 -4.36 1.19
N TYR A 30 -6.66 -4.92 2.32
CA TYR A 30 -7.49 -4.21 3.29
C TYR A 30 -6.66 -3.14 4.02
N PRO A 31 -7.09 -1.86 4.06
CA PRO A 31 -6.34 -0.81 4.74
C PRO A 31 -6.45 -0.99 6.26
N THR A 32 -5.35 -1.41 6.89
CA THR A 32 -5.23 -1.58 8.35
C THR A 32 -4.62 -0.36 9.03
N CYS A 33 -3.89 0.48 8.29
CA CYS A 33 -3.16 1.61 8.82
C CYS A 33 -3.84 2.96 8.53
N GLY A 34 -4.20 3.22 7.27
CA GLY A 34 -4.93 4.42 6.85
C GLY A 34 -4.23 5.76 7.12
N ILE A 35 -2.92 5.74 7.44
CA ILE A 35 -2.12 6.94 7.65
C ILE A 35 -1.68 7.49 6.31
N VAL A 36 -2.05 8.74 6.04
CA VAL A 36 -1.55 9.50 4.90
C VAL A 36 -0.49 10.48 5.38
N ASP A 37 0.72 10.35 4.86
CA ASP A 37 1.78 11.34 4.98
C ASP A 37 1.81 12.19 3.72
N SER A 38 2.09 13.49 3.86
CA SER A 38 2.22 14.40 2.72
C SER A 38 3.44 15.29 2.82
N VAL A 39 3.99 15.67 1.66
CA VAL A 39 5.03 16.69 1.55
C VAL A 39 4.92 17.39 0.20
N ASP A 40 5.10 18.71 0.20
CA ASP A 40 5.20 19.49 -1.03
C ASP A 40 6.64 19.54 -1.53
N ALA A 41 6.81 19.42 -2.85
CA ALA A 41 8.09 19.50 -3.54
C ALA A 41 7.95 20.39 -4.77
N GLY A 42 8.04 21.72 -4.58
CA GLY A 42 7.78 22.68 -5.66
C GLY A 42 6.33 22.63 -6.14
N PRO A 43 6.05 22.41 -7.44
CA PRO A 43 4.68 22.31 -7.96
C PRO A 43 4.02 20.94 -7.71
N PHE A 44 4.72 20.02 -7.02
CA PHE A 44 4.24 18.69 -6.71
C PHE A 44 3.76 18.59 -5.26
N GLU A 45 2.65 17.89 -5.06
CA GLU A 45 2.24 17.34 -3.76
C GLU A 45 2.44 15.83 -3.79
N ILE A 46 3.17 15.33 -2.80
CA ILE A 46 3.48 13.92 -2.65
C ILE A 46 2.65 13.38 -1.50
N LEU A 47 1.90 12.31 -1.75
CA LEU A 47 1.07 11.63 -0.77
C LEU A 47 1.51 10.18 -0.67
N ARG A 48 1.80 9.73 0.54
CA ARG A 48 2.00 8.31 0.85
C ARG A 48 0.87 7.85 1.75
N ASN A 49 0.05 6.93 1.27
CA ASN A 49 -0.93 6.26 2.09
C ASN A 49 -0.39 4.90 2.51
N ASN A 50 -0.17 4.72 3.82
CA ASN A 50 0.20 3.43 4.38
C ASN A 50 -1.06 2.58 4.48
N VAL A 51 -1.15 1.53 3.67
CA VAL A 51 -2.29 0.62 3.64
C VAL A 51 -2.10 -0.44 4.73
N ASP A 52 -0.95 -1.12 4.73
CA ASP A 52 -0.52 -2.06 5.76
C ASP A 52 1.00 -1.98 5.97
N LEU A 53 1.42 -1.52 7.16
CA LEU A 53 2.84 -1.39 7.51
C LEU A 53 3.51 -2.73 7.81
N TYR A 54 2.74 -3.79 8.08
CA TYR A 54 3.27 -5.11 8.41
C TYR A 54 3.51 -5.99 7.18
N ASP A 55 2.92 -5.62 6.03
CA ASP A 55 3.07 -6.34 4.75
C ASP A 55 3.69 -5.45 3.65
N ALA A 56 4.41 -4.39 4.03
CA ALA A 56 5.08 -3.48 3.12
C ALA A 56 4.15 -2.90 2.02
N HIS A 57 2.91 -2.58 2.39
CA HIS A 57 1.89 -2.10 1.46
C HIS A 57 1.58 -0.62 1.72
N ALA A 58 1.98 0.21 0.77
CA ALA A 58 1.64 1.62 0.68
C ALA A 58 1.36 2.05 -0.77
N THR A 59 0.58 3.11 -0.94
CA THR A 59 0.43 3.78 -2.22
C THR A 59 1.19 5.10 -2.21
N LEU A 60 1.78 5.44 -3.35
CA LEU A 60 2.43 6.72 -3.60
C LEU A 60 1.61 7.46 -4.66
N THR A 61 1.04 8.60 -4.29
CA THR A 61 0.38 9.50 -5.23
C THR A 61 1.21 10.77 -5.36
N ILE A 62 1.46 11.18 -6.59
CA ILE A 62 2.17 12.41 -6.93
C ILE A 62 1.20 13.25 -7.74
N ALA A 63 0.76 14.36 -7.17
CA ALA A 63 -0.10 15.33 -7.82
C ALA A 63 0.74 16.51 -8.29
N TYR A 64 0.58 16.91 -9.54
CA TYR A 64 1.30 18.00 -10.18
C TYR A 64 0.35 19.15 -10.50
N ARG A 65 0.72 20.36 -10.08
CA ARG A 65 -0.05 21.61 -10.28
C ARG A 65 0.81 22.71 -10.90
N GLY A 66 1.87 22.33 -11.62
CA GLY A 66 2.80 23.27 -12.24
C GLY A 66 2.32 23.85 -13.56
N TYR A 67 3.14 24.71 -14.14
CA TYR A 67 2.74 25.58 -15.25
C TYR A 67 2.47 24.81 -16.56
N LEU A 68 3.02 23.60 -16.72
CA LEU A 68 2.79 22.80 -17.93
C LEU A 68 1.30 22.48 -18.13
N ARG A 69 0.50 22.43 -17.06
CA ARG A 69 -0.95 22.20 -17.13
C ARG A 69 -1.72 23.36 -17.76
N ASP A 70 -1.18 24.56 -17.71
CA ASP A 70 -1.77 25.72 -18.42
C ASP A 70 -1.51 25.67 -19.93
N MET A 71 -0.56 24.82 -20.36
CA MET A 71 -0.09 24.72 -21.74
C MET A 71 -0.54 23.44 -22.44
N TYR A 72 -0.67 22.35 -21.69
CA TYR A 72 -0.91 21.00 -22.21
C TYR A 72 -1.99 20.27 -21.40
N PRO A 73 -2.79 19.40 -22.04
CA PRO A 73 -3.69 18.47 -21.35
C PRO A 73 -2.96 17.57 -20.34
N ASP A 74 -3.63 17.19 -19.26
CA ASP A 74 -3.06 16.36 -18.19
C ASP A 74 -2.55 14.99 -18.70
N ASP A 75 -3.18 14.41 -19.73
CA ASP A 75 -2.80 13.14 -20.34
C ASP A 75 -1.62 13.25 -21.32
N GLU A 76 -1.14 14.46 -21.61
CA GLU A 76 0.09 14.74 -22.36
C GLU A 76 1.29 15.04 -21.45
N ILE A 77 1.08 15.06 -20.13
CA ILE A 77 2.12 15.32 -19.14
C ILE A 77 2.68 13.99 -18.64
N ASN A 78 4.01 13.89 -18.61
CA ASN A 78 4.72 12.79 -17.97
C ASN A 78 5.39 13.30 -16.69
N ILE A 79 5.39 12.47 -15.65
CA ILE A 79 6.06 12.74 -14.39
C ILE A 79 7.27 11.80 -14.29
N TYR A 80 8.45 12.40 -14.22
CA TYR A 80 9.66 11.73 -13.78
C TYR A 80 9.59 11.53 -12.27
N VAL A 81 9.77 10.29 -11.82
CA VAL A 81 9.74 9.91 -10.42
C VAL A 81 10.97 9.10 -10.10
N LYS A 82 11.74 9.51 -9.10
CA LYS A 82 12.84 8.72 -8.56
C LYS A 82 12.66 8.54 -7.06
N LEU A 83 12.43 7.31 -6.63
CA LEU A 83 12.24 6.92 -5.23
C LEU A 83 13.45 6.11 -4.77
N ASN A 84 14.15 6.61 -3.75
CA ASN A 84 15.30 5.95 -3.13
C ASN A 84 16.35 5.45 -4.16
N GLY A 85 16.53 6.21 -5.24
CA GLY A 85 17.51 5.92 -6.29
C GLY A 85 17.00 5.12 -7.49
N ASN A 86 15.76 4.61 -7.49
CA ASN A 86 15.15 3.95 -8.65
C ASN A 86 14.16 4.89 -9.32
N ASP A 87 14.21 4.99 -10.64
CA ASP A 87 13.44 5.98 -11.39
C ASP A 87 12.54 5.39 -12.48
N ALA A 88 11.47 6.12 -12.75
CA ALA A 88 10.56 5.84 -13.85
C ALA A 88 10.00 7.15 -14.40
N PHE A 89 9.60 7.09 -15.67
CA PHE A 89 8.91 8.17 -16.35
C PHE A 89 7.51 7.71 -16.67
N LEU A 90 6.52 8.38 -16.08
CA LEU A 90 5.17 7.86 -15.94
C LEU A 90 4.16 8.83 -16.54
N PRO A 91 3.25 8.36 -17.41
CA PRO A 91 2.19 9.22 -17.92
C PRO A 91 1.26 9.61 -16.79
N ALA A 92 0.95 10.90 -16.70
CA ALA A 92 -0.04 11.39 -15.75
C ALA A 92 -1.45 11.04 -16.22
N SER A 93 -2.35 10.97 -15.25
CA SER A 93 -3.79 10.90 -15.45
C SER A 93 -4.43 12.22 -15.02
N ALA A 94 -5.53 12.58 -15.66
CA ALA A 94 -6.35 13.72 -15.22
C ALA A 94 -6.98 13.40 -13.86
N GLY A 95 -6.66 14.22 -12.86
CA GLY A 95 -7.14 14.10 -11.49
C GLY A 95 -8.55 14.66 -11.30
N THR A 96 -9.11 14.40 -10.12
CA THR A 96 -10.45 14.92 -9.75
C THR A 96 -10.38 16.33 -9.17
N ASN A 97 -9.19 16.78 -8.74
CA ASN A 97 -9.00 18.04 -8.03
C ASN A 97 -8.24 19.07 -8.86
N ASP A 98 -8.41 19.03 -10.19
CA ASP A 98 -7.68 19.88 -11.13
C ASP A 98 -6.17 19.73 -10.93
N ASP A 99 -5.70 18.49 -11.03
CA ASP A 99 -4.32 18.06 -10.88
C ASP A 99 -3.97 16.99 -11.92
N ALA A 100 -2.76 17.02 -12.47
CA ALA A 100 -2.23 15.89 -13.23
C ALA A 100 -1.54 14.96 -12.23
N TYR A 101 -1.90 13.68 -12.17
CA TYR A 101 -1.37 12.79 -11.12
C TYR A 101 -0.87 11.45 -11.63
N VAL A 102 0.04 10.89 -10.85
CA VAL A 102 0.50 9.51 -10.95
C VAL A 102 0.23 8.82 -9.62
N MET A 103 -0.30 7.60 -9.68
CA MET A 103 -0.49 6.74 -8.51
C MET A 103 0.22 5.41 -8.72
N LEU A 104 1.05 5.03 -7.77
CA LEU A 104 1.77 3.76 -7.71
C LEU A 104 1.33 2.98 -6.48
N ASP A 105 1.20 1.66 -6.62
CA ASP A 105 0.81 0.76 -5.54
C ASP A 105 1.89 -0.30 -5.32
N SER A 106 2.34 -0.45 -4.06
CA SER A 106 3.38 -1.42 -3.67
C SER A 106 2.81 -2.76 -3.18
N GLY A 107 1.50 -2.90 -3.08
CA GLY A 107 0.88 -4.06 -2.46
C GLY A 107 0.03 -4.91 -3.39
N PRO A 108 -0.55 -5.99 -2.83
CA PRO A 108 -1.58 -6.74 -3.50
C PRO A 108 -2.79 -5.83 -3.78
N ARG A 109 -3.29 -5.86 -5.01
CA ARG A 109 -4.44 -5.06 -5.45
C ARG A 109 -5.49 -5.88 -6.15
N ALA A 110 -6.68 -5.30 -6.34
CA ALA A 110 -7.81 -5.94 -7.01
C ALA A 110 -8.11 -7.36 -6.49
N CYS A 111 -7.95 -7.57 -5.17
CA CYS A 111 -8.10 -8.87 -4.55
C CYS A 111 -9.53 -9.41 -4.68
N VAL A 112 -9.67 -10.65 -5.14
CA VAL A 112 -10.94 -11.38 -5.15
C VAL A 112 -10.87 -12.64 -4.29
N TRP A 113 -11.99 -12.99 -3.69
CA TRP A 113 -12.12 -14.24 -2.97
C TRP A 113 -12.51 -15.36 -3.93
N CYS A 114 -11.66 -16.37 -4.03
CA CYS A 114 -11.96 -17.59 -4.77
C CYS A 114 -12.40 -18.67 -3.79
N SER A 115 -13.67 -19.06 -3.86
CA SER A 115 -14.29 -20.09 -3.01
C SER A 115 -13.95 -21.51 -3.49
N SER A 116 -13.82 -22.43 -2.55
CA SER A 116 -13.65 -23.87 -2.83
C SER A 116 -14.95 -24.57 -3.22
N GLY A 117 -16.11 -23.96 -2.93
CA GLY A 117 -17.45 -24.54 -3.15
C GLY A 117 -17.99 -24.46 -4.58
N GLY A 118 -17.20 -24.00 -5.55
CA GLY A 118 -17.63 -23.75 -6.93
C GLY A 118 -18.46 -22.46 -7.08
N GLY A 119 -18.64 -22.00 -8.33
CA GLY A 119 -19.44 -20.79 -8.64
C GLY A 119 -18.70 -19.45 -8.54
N ASN A 120 -17.36 -19.44 -8.65
CA ASN A 120 -16.59 -18.20 -8.69
C ASN A 120 -16.90 -17.41 -9.98
N PRO A 121 -17.31 -16.13 -9.89
CA PRO A 121 -17.63 -15.32 -11.07
C PRO A 121 -16.39 -14.73 -11.76
N TYR A 122 -15.21 -14.88 -11.16
CA TYR A 122 -13.98 -14.26 -11.63
C TYR A 122 -13.10 -15.27 -12.39
N PRO A 123 -12.64 -14.94 -13.61
CA PRO A 123 -11.76 -15.82 -14.39
C PRO A 123 -10.45 -16.18 -13.67
N GLN A 124 -9.92 -15.28 -12.86
CA GLN A 124 -8.71 -15.51 -12.05
C GLN A 124 -8.86 -16.59 -10.96
N CYS A 125 -10.08 -17.09 -10.74
CA CYS A 125 -10.34 -18.23 -9.86
C CYS A 125 -10.33 -19.59 -10.57
N GLU A 126 -10.22 -19.62 -11.90
CA GLU A 126 -10.23 -20.84 -12.68
C GLU A 126 -8.96 -21.67 -12.45
N GLY A 127 -9.12 -22.99 -12.33
CA GLY A 127 -7.99 -23.92 -12.19
C GLY A 127 -7.30 -23.93 -10.82
N LEU A 128 -7.78 -23.12 -9.86
CA LEU A 128 -7.24 -23.14 -8.50
C LEU A 128 -7.58 -24.45 -7.77
N THR A 129 -6.60 -24.96 -7.06
CA THR A 129 -6.78 -26.08 -6.13
C THR A 129 -6.80 -25.56 -4.70
N PHE A 130 -7.69 -26.11 -3.88
CA PHE A 130 -7.89 -25.67 -2.51
C PHE A 130 -7.51 -26.78 -1.53
N PRO A 131 -6.83 -26.47 -0.42
CA PRO A 131 -6.58 -27.43 0.65
C PRO A 131 -7.88 -28.02 1.19
N GLN A 132 -7.81 -29.27 1.67
CA GLN A 132 -8.94 -29.92 2.32
C GLN A 132 -9.44 -29.07 3.50
N TYR A 133 -10.75 -28.82 3.56
CA TYR A 133 -11.42 -27.95 4.54
C TYR A 133 -11.20 -26.44 4.38
N SER A 134 -10.49 -25.97 3.35
CA SER A 134 -10.42 -24.54 3.07
C SER A 134 -11.76 -24.01 2.52
N SER A 135 -12.18 -22.85 3.00
CA SER A 135 -13.32 -22.09 2.45
C SER A 135 -12.97 -21.35 1.16
N GLY A 136 -11.68 -21.22 0.83
CA GLY A 136 -11.19 -20.46 -0.32
C GLY A 136 -9.83 -19.81 -0.08
N ARG A 137 -9.44 -18.91 -0.99
CA ARG A 137 -8.26 -18.05 -0.83
C ARG A 137 -8.47 -16.72 -1.55
N TRP A 138 -7.76 -15.69 -1.09
CA TRP A 138 -7.62 -14.45 -1.84
C TRP A 138 -6.66 -14.65 -3.03
N VAL A 139 -7.02 -14.07 -4.16
CA VAL A 139 -6.19 -13.92 -5.35
C VAL A 139 -6.14 -12.44 -5.68
N CYS A 140 -4.94 -11.88 -5.68
CA CYS A 140 -4.69 -10.47 -5.89
C CYS A 140 -3.77 -10.28 -7.10
N GLY A 141 -3.84 -9.12 -7.72
CA GLY A 141 -2.82 -8.69 -8.68
C GLY A 141 -1.57 -8.24 -7.94
N ASP A 142 -0.41 -8.54 -8.53
CA ASP A 142 0.89 -8.08 -8.06
C ASP A 142 1.20 -6.65 -8.53
N MET A 143 2.29 -6.10 -8.00
CA MET A 143 2.93 -4.89 -8.55
C MET A 143 3.24 -5.06 -10.04
N THR A 144 3.12 -3.97 -10.79
CA THR A 144 3.65 -3.92 -12.16
C THR A 144 5.18 -3.96 -12.10
N PRO A 145 5.87 -4.34 -13.19
CA PRO A 145 7.33 -4.27 -13.24
C PRO A 145 7.89 -2.88 -12.89
N THR A 146 7.19 -1.83 -13.29
CA THR A 146 7.52 -0.44 -12.98
C THR A 146 7.41 -0.14 -11.48
N GLU A 147 6.28 -0.51 -10.85
CA GLU A 147 6.11 -0.32 -9.40
C GLU A 147 7.15 -1.12 -8.60
N ALA A 148 7.39 -2.38 -8.98
CA ALA A 148 8.40 -3.21 -8.34
C ALA A 148 9.81 -2.60 -8.45
N HIS A 149 10.12 -1.92 -9.57
CA HIS A 149 11.37 -1.18 -9.73
C HIS A 149 11.43 0.06 -8.84
N VAL A 150 10.41 0.92 -8.90
CA VAL A 150 10.37 2.18 -8.14
C VAL A 150 10.37 1.91 -6.63
N PHE A 151 9.60 0.93 -6.15
CA PHE A 151 9.51 0.57 -4.74
C PHE A 151 10.65 -0.33 -4.24
N TYR A 152 11.62 -0.70 -5.09
CA TYR A 152 12.66 -1.68 -4.74
C TYR A 152 13.40 -1.36 -3.42
N TRP A 153 13.64 -0.08 -3.13
CA TRP A 153 14.27 0.38 -1.88
C TRP A 153 13.32 1.14 -0.94
N ALA A 154 12.01 1.12 -1.20
CA ALA A 154 11.02 1.79 -0.37
C ALA A 154 10.83 1.09 1.00
N PHE A 155 11.10 -0.21 1.05
CA PHE A 155 11.06 -1.05 2.24
C PHE A 155 12.39 -1.78 2.40
N ASN A 156 12.75 -2.12 3.63
CA ASN A 156 13.94 -2.92 3.92
C ASN A 156 13.64 -4.43 3.80
N SER A 157 14.68 -5.26 3.98
CA SER A 157 14.56 -6.72 3.88
C SER A 157 13.60 -7.37 4.87
N SER A 158 13.17 -6.64 5.91
CA SER A 158 12.20 -7.10 6.89
C SER A 158 10.78 -6.57 6.62
N GLY A 159 10.56 -5.89 5.49
CA GLY A 159 9.28 -5.27 5.14
C GLY A 159 9.01 -3.94 5.86
N ALA A 160 9.93 -3.48 6.70
CA ALA A 160 9.78 -2.19 7.37
C ALA A 160 10.09 -1.04 6.40
N GLN A 161 9.27 0.00 6.46
CA GLN A 161 9.36 1.16 5.59
C GLN A 161 10.67 1.93 5.83
N ASN A 162 11.36 2.27 4.75
CA ASN A 162 12.49 3.20 4.78
C ASN A 162 12.00 4.64 4.74
N ALA A 163 12.88 5.61 4.99
CA ALA A 163 12.60 6.96 4.53
C ALA A 163 12.46 6.95 3.01
N TRP A 164 11.54 7.74 2.48
CA TRP A 164 11.33 7.88 1.05
C TRP A 164 11.90 9.22 0.61
N ASP A 165 13.05 9.17 -0.04
CA ASP A 165 13.69 10.26 -0.75
C ASP A 165 13.16 10.27 -2.19
N ILE A 166 12.41 11.31 -2.54
CA ILE A 166 11.66 11.38 -3.79
C ILE A 166 12.14 12.59 -4.58
N GLU A 167 12.63 12.35 -5.79
CA GLU A 167 12.94 13.39 -6.77
C GLU A 167 11.91 13.38 -7.90
N LEU A 168 11.44 14.56 -8.30
CA LEU A 168 10.36 14.76 -9.26
C LEU A 168 10.69 15.82 -10.31
N ALA A 169 10.23 15.60 -11.52
CA ALA A 169 10.10 16.62 -12.56
C ALA A 169 8.90 16.28 -13.45
N ALA A 170 8.33 17.28 -14.12
CA ALA A 170 7.28 17.07 -15.10
C ALA A 170 7.80 17.47 -16.48
N GLU A 171 7.34 16.76 -17.50
CA GLU A 171 7.71 17.03 -18.88
C GLU A 171 6.50 16.88 -19.78
N SER A 172 6.43 17.76 -20.77
CA SER A 172 5.50 17.63 -21.89
C SER A 172 6.11 18.27 -23.13
N HIS A 173 6.11 17.56 -24.25
CA HIS A 173 6.61 18.02 -25.56
C HIS A 173 8.03 18.62 -25.56
N GLY A 174 8.90 18.17 -24.67
CA GLY A 174 10.28 18.63 -24.50
C GLY A 174 10.45 19.79 -23.51
N ASP A 175 9.36 20.36 -22.99
CA ASP A 175 9.40 21.36 -21.93
C ASP A 175 9.40 20.70 -20.56
N TRP A 176 10.27 21.17 -19.67
CA TRP A 176 10.49 20.59 -18.34
C TRP A 176 10.14 21.55 -17.23
N ASP A 177 9.21 21.15 -16.34
CA ASP A 177 9.04 21.79 -15.04
C ASP A 177 9.96 21.11 -14.03
N SER A 178 11.08 21.78 -13.76
CA SER A 178 12.15 21.33 -12.89
C SER A 178 12.70 22.50 -12.06
N ASN A 179 13.43 22.19 -10.99
CA ASN A 179 14.03 23.14 -10.08
C ASN A 179 15.35 23.71 -10.63
N TRP A 180 15.26 24.60 -11.63
CA TRP A 180 16.40 25.27 -12.26
C TRP A 180 17.48 24.31 -12.78
N GLY A 181 17.06 23.23 -13.45
CA GLY A 181 17.95 22.19 -13.98
C GLY A 181 18.24 21.04 -13.00
N TRP A 182 17.64 21.06 -11.81
CA TRP A 182 17.59 19.94 -10.88
C TRP A 182 16.16 19.43 -10.73
N ASN A 183 15.98 18.22 -10.21
CA ASN A 183 14.64 17.74 -9.84
C ASN A 183 14.14 18.43 -8.55
N HIS A 184 12.82 18.54 -8.41
CA HIS A 184 12.20 18.85 -7.13
C HIS A 184 12.41 17.69 -6.17
N TYR A 185 12.57 17.97 -4.88
CA TYR A 185 12.85 16.95 -3.88
C TYR A 185 11.89 17.06 -2.71
N GLY A 186 11.34 15.91 -2.31
CA GLY A 186 10.54 15.73 -1.12
C GLY A 186 10.99 14.50 -0.34
N ARG A 187 10.84 14.54 0.98
CA ARG A 187 11.19 13.43 1.86
C ARG A 187 10.03 13.08 2.78
N LEU A 188 9.70 11.80 2.85
CA LEU A 188 8.75 11.24 3.81
C LEU A 188 9.48 10.32 4.78
N GLU A 189 9.46 10.67 6.06
CA GLU A 189 10.12 9.89 7.11
C GLU A 189 9.45 8.51 7.29
N PRO A 190 10.17 7.48 7.75
CA PRO A 190 9.60 6.15 7.91
C PRO A 190 8.53 6.11 9.01
N ARG A 191 7.46 5.35 8.79
CA ARG A 191 6.47 5.01 9.81
C ARG A 191 6.75 3.63 10.39
N LEU A 192 6.71 3.53 11.72
CA LEU A 192 6.89 2.27 12.44
C LEU A 192 5.58 1.72 13.01
N ALA A 193 4.51 2.53 13.01
CA ALA A 193 3.23 2.19 13.58
C ALA A 193 2.09 2.99 12.94
N CYS A 194 0.86 2.50 13.16
CA CYS A 194 -0.37 3.05 12.63
C CYS A 194 -1.10 4.01 13.59
N TYR A 195 -0.36 4.68 14.50
CA TYR A 195 -0.90 5.63 15.47
C TYR A 195 0.04 6.82 15.69
#